data_AF-A0A520KKY3-F1
#
_entry.id   AF-A0A520KKY3-F1
#
_cell.length_a   1.000
_cell.length_b   1.000
_cell.length_c   1.000
_cell.angle_alpha   90.00
_cell.angle_beta   90.00
_cell.angle_gamma   90.00
#
_symmetry.space_group_name_H-M   'P 1'
#
loop_
_entity.id
_entity.type
_entity.pdbx_description
1 polymer ?
#
loop_
_entity_poly.entity_id
_entity_poly.type
_entity_poly.pdbx_seq_one_letter_code
_entity_poly.pdbx_strand_id
1 'polypeptide(L)'
;MKSTKTIQSGLVNITKTKKDILNQEYDNLQKYLQGEEDVKLYSANKQQAERYYNKIKEDREYPISIRKDYIDVQKCETDVCDYYVNIPVKVN
;
A
#
# COMPACT_ATOMS: atom_id res chain seq x y z
N MET A 1 -17.67 17.97 -2.09
CA MET A 1 -16.69 17.95 -3.19
C MET A 1 -15.60 16.95 -2.84
N LYS A 2 -15.54 15.77 -3.50
CA LYS A 2 -14.45 14.80 -3.28
C LYS A 2 -13.30 15.21 -4.21
N SER A 3 -12.34 15.97 -3.70
CA SER A 3 -11.11 16.23 -4.43
C SER A 3 -10.21 14.99 -4.35
N THR A 4 -10.04 14.27 -5.46
CA THR A 4 -9.02 13.23 -5.59
C THR A 4 -7.74 13.91 -6.03
N LYS A 5 -6.80 14.12 -5.10
CA LYS A 5 -5.45 14.61 -5.41
C LYS A 5 -4.49 13.43 -5.37
N THR A 6 -3.80 13.19 -6.48
CA THR A 6 -2.64 12.28 -6.52
C THR A 6 -1.40 13.08 -6.13
N ILE A 7 -0.62 12.56 -5.20
CA ILE A 7 0.65 13.15 -4.77
C ILE A 7 1.75 12.16 -5.15
N GLN A 8 2.84 12.66 -5.73
CA GLN A 8 4.06 11.88 -5.94
C GLN A 8 4.98 12.09 -4.73
N SER A 9 5.60 11.02 -4.25
CA SER A 9 6.49 11.04 -3.09
C SER A 9 7.69 10.13 -3.30
N GLY A 10 8.79 10.43 -2.61
CA GLY A 10 9.99 9.59 -2.57
C GLY A 10 10.00 8.66 -1.36
N LEU A 11 10.61 7.49 -1.49
CA LEU A 11 10.88 6.59 -0.35
C LEU A 11 12.17 7.04 0.35
N VAL A 12 12.09 7.24 1.65
CA VAL A 12 13.23 7.63 2.49
C VAL A 12 13.44 6.57 3.57
N ASN A 13 14.69 6.20 3.84
CA ASN A 13 15.08 5.26 4.91
C ASN A 13 14.39 3.88 4.86
N ILE A 14 14.18 3.33 3.66
CA ILE A 14 13.64 1.97 3.52
C ILE A 14 14.71 0.93 3.90
N THR A 15 14.41 0.08 4.90
CA THR A 15 15.28 -1.05 5.23
C THR A 15 14.95 -2.24 4.33
N LYS A 16 15.90 -3.17 4.17
CA LYS A 16 15.68 -4.42 3.41
C LYS A 16 14.45 -5.17 3.91
N THR A 17 14.33 -5.36 5.23
CA THR A 17 13.17 -6.03 5.86
C THR A 17 11.85 -5.33 5.54
N LYS A 18 11.79 -3.99 5.64
CA LYS A 18 10.57 -3.24 5.31
C LYS A 18 10.19 -3.41 3.85
N LYS A 19 11.18 -3.37 2.95
CA LYS A 19 10.99 -3.56 1.52
C LYS A 19 10.45 -4.95 1.22
N ASP A 20 11.06 -5.99 1.80
CA ASP A 20 10.68 -7.38 1.57
C ASP A 20 9.23 -7.64 2.04
N ILE A 21 8.83 -7.11 3.20
CA ILE A 21 7.45 -7.22 3.70
C ILE A 21 6.45 -6.52 2.77
N LEU A 22 6.76 -5.29 2.33
CA LEU A 22 5.88 -4.54 1.44
C LEU A 22 5.76 -5.21 0.06
N ASN A 23 6.87 -5.73 -0.48
CA ASN A 23 6.87 -6.47 -1.74
C ASN A 23 6.08 -7.76 -1.62
N GLN A 24 6.27 -8.54 -0.55
CA GLN A 24 5.52 -9.76 -0.33
C GLN A 24 4.01 -9.49 -0.26
N GLU A 25 3.62 -8.45 0.48
CA GLU A 25 2.21 -8.06 0.57
C GLU A 25 1.65 -7.58 -0.78
N TYR A 26 2.48 -6.87 -1.57
CA TYR A 26 2.13 -6.42 -2.92
C TYR A 26 1.92 -7.59 -3.88
N ASP A 27 2.89 -8.51 -3.94
CA ASP A 27 2.88 -9.67 -4.82
C ASP A 27 1.69 -10.57 -4.48
N ASN A 28 1.45 -10.79 -3.19
CA ASN A 28 0.31 -11.54 -2.71
C ASN A 28 -1.03 -10.87 -3.08
N LEU A 29 -1.11 -9.55 -3.05
CA LEU A 29 -2.31 -8.85 -3.50
C LEU A 29 -2.54 -9.07 -5.00
N GLN A 30 -1.47 -9.00 -5.83
CA GLN A 30 -1.60 -9.23 -7.27
C GLN A 30 -2.13 -10.64 -7.55
N LYS A 31 -1.52 -11.66 -6.94
CA LYS A 31 -1.93 -13.07 -7.07
C LYS A 31 -3.37 -13.30 -6.64
N TYR A 32 -3.76 -12.75 -5.48
CA TYR A 32 -5.12 -12.85 -4.97
C TYR A 32 -6.14 -12.23 -5.95
N LEU A 33 -5.85 -11.05 -6.51
CA LEU A 33 -6.73 -10.40 -7.47
C LEU A 33 -6.82 -11.18 -8.79
N GLN A 34 -5.75 -11.84 -9.21
CA GLN A 34 -5.74 -12.70 -10.39
C GLN A 34 -6.34 -14.10 -10.15
N GLY A 35 -6.88 -14.38 -8.95
CA GLY A 35 -7.68 -15.57 -8.67
C GLY A 35 -6.94 -16.73 -8.01
N GLU A 36 -5.72 -16.54 -7.50
CA GLU A 36 -5.03 -17.56 -6.71
C GLU A 36 -5.70 -17.72 -5.32
N GLU A 37 -6.09 -18.95 -4.96
CA GLU A 37 -6.89 -19.22 -3.76
C GLU A 37 -6.07 -19.38 -2.46
N ASP A 38 -4.78 -19.70 -2.54
CA ASP A 38 -3.90 -19.96 -1.38
C ASP A 38 -2.82 -18.88 -1.20
N VAL A 39 -3.26 -17.63 -1.13
CA VAL A 39 -2.36 -16.49 -0.99
C VAL A 39 -2.47 -15.91 0.42
N LYS A 40 -1.32 -15.82 1.10
CA LYS A 40 -1.22 -15.23 2.44
C LYS A 40 -1.22 -13.69 2.36
N LEU A 41 -2.39 -13.11 2.14
CA LEU A 41 -2.62 -11.66 2.14
C LEU A 41 -3.06 -11.18 3.52
N TYR A 42 -2.60 -10.00 3.96
CA TYR A 42 -3.11 -9.42 5.20
C TYR A 42 -4.62 -9.19 5.11
N SER A 43 -5.36 -9.61 6.15
CA SER A 43 -6.83 -9.63 6.13
C SER A 43 -7.45 -8.26 5.85
N ALA A 44 -6.85 -7.17 6.34
CA ALA A 44 -7.34 -5.84 6.06
C ALA A 44 -7.16 -5.46 4.58
N ASN A 45 -6.03 -5.84 3.95
CA ASN A 45 -5.78 -5.56 2.54
C ASN A 45 -6.74 -6.37 1.65
N LYS A 46 -7.00 -7.63 1.99
CA LYS A 46 -8.00 -8.46 1.31
C LYS A 46 -9.38 -7.80 1.30
N GLN A 47 -9.87 -7.38 2.46
CA GLN A 47 -11.18 -6.71 2.58
C GLN A 47 -11.23 -5.38 1.81
N GLN A 48 -10.13 -4.62 1.79
CA GLN A 48 -10.08 -3.37 1.05
C GLN A 48 -10.05 -3.63 -0.46
N ALA A 49 -9.33 -4.65 -0.91
CA ALA A 49 -9.28 -5.04 -2.31
C ALA A 49 -10.67 -5.48 -2.83
N GLU A 50 -11.38 -6.31 -2.07
CA GLU A 50 -12.76 -6.73 -2.35
C GLU A 50 -13.73 -5.52 -2.45
N ARG A 51 -13.47 -4.44 -1.69
CA ARG A 51 -14.27 -3.20 -1.75
C ARG A 51 -13.93 -2.31 -2.95
N TYR A 52 -12.66 -2.22 -3.33
CA TYR A 52 -12.20 -1.29 -4.36
C TYR A 52 -12.25 -1.89 -5.77
N TYR A 53 -12.07 -3.20 -5.91
CA TYR A 53 -11.84 -3.85 -7.18
C TYR A 53 -12.95 -4.85 -7.52
N ASN A 54 -13.98 -4.36 -8.22
CA ASN A 54 -15.11 -5.20 -8.68
C ASN A 54 -14.82 -5.95 -9.99
N LYS A 55 -13.88 -5.46 -10.79
CA LYS A 55 -13.49 -6.05 -12.08
C LYS A 55 -11.97 -6.04 -12.18
N ILE A 56 -11.41 -7.24 -12.13
CA ILE A 56 -9.98 -7.45 -12.32
C ILE A 56 -9.72 -7.60 -13.81
N LYS A 57 -8.71 -6.89 -14.32
CA LYS A 57 -8.21 -7.04 -15.67
C LYS A 57 -7.00 -7.94 -15.62
N GLU A 58 -6.93 -8.88 -16.55
CA GLU A 58 -5.72 -9.64 -16.82
C GLU A 58 -4.57 -8.67 -17.16
N ASP A 59 -3.35 -9.04 -16.80
CA ASP A 59 -2.12 -8.27 -17.02
C ASP A 59 -2.12 -6.84 -16.46
N ARG A 60 -2.94 -6.58 -15.43
CA ARG A 60 -2.96 -5.31 -14.72
C ARG A 60 -2.52 -5.46 -13.28
N GLU A 61 -1.62 -4.57 -12.88
CA GLU A 61 -1.22 -4.39 -11.49
C GLU A 61 -2.15 -3.41 -10.76
N TYR A 62 -2.34 -3.67 -9.47
CA TYR A 62 -3.24 -2.93 -8.59
C TYR A 62 -2.51 -2.43 -7.35
N PRO A 63 -2.68 -1.15 -6.97
CA PRO A 63 -2.00 -0.63 -5.79
C PRO A 63 -2.56 -1.23 -4.49
N ILE A 64 -1.68 -1.37 -3.50
CA ILE A 64 -2.09 -1.64 -2.12
C ILE A 64 -2.85 -0.41 -1.61
N SER A 65 -4.04 -0.65 -1.07
CA SER A 65 -4.85 0.38 -0.44
C SER A 65 -4.54 0.46 1.05
N ILE A 66 -3.78 1.46 1.47
CA ILE A 66 -3.48 1.71 2.88
C ILE A 66 -4.55 2.65 3.45
N ARG A 67 -5.19 2.25 4.56
CA ARG A 67 -6.17 3.12 5.22
C ARG A 67 -5.47 4.27 5.95
N LYS A 68 -6.12 5.44 5.96
CA LYS A 68 -5.59 6.66 6.60
C LYS A 68 -5.25 6.45 8.07
N ASP A 69 -6.03 5.66 8.80
CA ASP A 69 -5.78 5.37 10.22
C ASP A 69 -4.58 4.45 10.49
N TYR A 70 -4.04 3.81 9.44
CA TYR A 70 -2.81 3.02 9.53
C TYR A 70 -1.56 3.79 9.11
N ILE A 71 -1.68 5.05 8.70
CA ILE A 71 -0.52 5.89 8.36
C ILE A 71 -0.50 7.10 9.27
N ASP A 72 0.70 7.61 9.51
CA ASP A 72 0.88 8.88 10.20
C ASP A 72 1.46 9.89 9.21
N VAL A 73 0.80 11.04 9.09
CA VAL A 73 1.21 12.13 8.19
C VAL A 73 1.65 13.30 9.04
N GLN A 74 2.93 13.64 8.96
CA GLN A 74 3.54 14.70 9.76
C GLN A 74 3.98 15.84 8.85
N LYS A 75 3.70 17.07 9.27
CA LYS A 75 4.31 18.26 8.65
C LYS A 75 5.75 18.37 9.14
N CYS A 76 6.67 18.72 8.26
CA CYS A 76 8.08 18.90 8.59
C CYS A 76 8.61 20.20 8.00
N GLU A 77 9.57 20.79 8.68
CA GLU A 77 10.29 21.98 8.22
C GLU A 77 11.64 21.52 7.67
N THR A 78 11.64 21.02 6.44
CA THR A 78 12.86 20.58 5.75
C THR A 78 12.92 21.16 4.34
N ASP A 79 14.12 21.32 3.80
CA ASP A 79 14.30 21.83 2.42
C ASP A 79 13.91 20.80 1.33
N VAL A 80 13.62 19.55 1.72
CA VAL A 80 13.38 18.42 0.80
C VAL A 80 11.89 18.12 0.62
N CYS A 81 11.09 18.27 1.67
CA CYS A 81 9.64 18.07 1.61
C CYS A 81 8.89 18.82 2.73
N ASP A 82 7.62 19.12 2.46
CA ASP A 82 6.70 19.74 3.41
C ASP A 82 6.04 18.72 4.36
N TYR A 83 5.99 17.44 3.95
CA TYR A 83 5.30 16.37 4.67
C TYR A 83 6.08 15.04 4.60
N TYR A 84 6.02 14.29 5.70
CA TYR A 84 6.41 12.88 5.76
C TYR A 84 5.18 12.00 6.00
N VAL A 85 5.18 10.82 5.38
CA VAL A 85 4.19 9.77 5.64
C VAL A 85 4.92 8.56 6.20
N ASN A 86 4.60 8.19 7.44
CA ASN A 86 5.09 6.97 8.05
C ASN A 86 4.12 5.82 7.76
N ILE A 87 4.62 4.77 7.13
CA ILE A 87 3.89 3.52 6.89
C ILE A 87 4.44 2.47 7.86
N PRO A 88 3.71 2.13 8.93
CA PRO A 88 4.12 1.07 9.84
C PRO A 88 3.99 -0.28 9.12
N VAL A 89 5.06 -1.06 9.18
CA VAL A 89 5.02 -2.47 8.77
C VAL A 89 5.18 -3.33 10.00
N LYS A 90 4.32 -4.35 10.14
CA LYS A 90 4.49 -5.34 11.20
C LYS A 90 5.50 -6.38 10.72
N VAL A 91 6.56 -6.55 11.48
CA VAL A 91 7.44 -7.72 11.37
C VAL A 91 6.72 -8.84 12.13
N ASN A 92 6.27 -9.87 11.41
CA ASN A 92 5.75 -11.09 12.03
C ASN A 92 6.91 -11.96 12.51
#